data_AF-A0A014MJC0-F1
#
_entry.id   AF-A0A014MJC0-F1
#
_cell.length_a   1.000
_cell.length_b   1.000
_cell.length_c   1.000
_cell.angle_alpha   90.00
_cell.angle_beta   90.00
_cell.angle_gamma   90.00
#
_symmetry.space_group_name_H-M   'P 1'
#
loop_
_entity.id
_entity.type
_entity.pdbx_description
1 polymer ?
#
loop_
_entity_poly.entity_id
_entity_poly.type
_entity_poly.pdbx_seq_one_letter_code
_entity_poly.pdbx_strand_id
1 'polypeptide(L)'
;MVLAVSLAGMPLTHAAAVWLLLRLCAGVVSAVIFVIAVSSLLSHLRDHPAHLPGWAFGGVGAGIALSGSLVLALRTIADWQAAWWAAAGLSALLALPAWFLRPEPAPASVSATPAPGAERQAGGPRTHRWFTALLASYTLEGVGYIIAGTFLVAAIEQSSPGWIGSGAWVLVGLAAIPSSALWAGLGRRWSRPSLLLVALGVQAVGIALPALIGGVAAALTSAVLFGATFIGVSTLALATGAHLRFPRAVALLTAGYSVGQILGPLVATPLLRHGYHQALILAAVVVLASAVAAALLRIGFPHHMPAPGHPVVRAEPAADRRSTGLGTAEARAD
;
A
#
# COMPACT_ATOMS: atom_id res chain seq x y z
N MET A 1 -11.30 -21.69 5.82
CA MET A 1 -12.23 -22.63 5.17
C MET A 1 -13.14 -21.95 4.14
N VAL A 2 -13.92 -20.92 4.50
CA VAL A 2 -14.80 -20.21 3.53
C VAL A 2 -14.04 -19.74 2.27
N LEU A 3 -12.84 -19.17 2.42
CA LEU A 3 -12.01 -18.74 1.28
C LEU A 3 -11.71 -19.89 0.30
N ALA A 4 -11.27 -21.05 0.82
CA ALA A 4 -10.95 -22.23 0.01
C ALA A 4 -12.19 -22.81 -0.69
N VAL A 5 -13.34 -22.84 0.01
CA VAL A 5 -14.60 -23.29 -0.57
C VAL A 5 -15.06 -22.36 -1.70
N SER A 6 -14.97 -21.04 -1.50
CA SER A 6 -15.31 -20.07 -2.55
C SER A 6 -14.42 -20.23 -3.79
N LEU A 7 -13.11 -20.48 -3.60
CA LEU A 7 -12.17 -20.78 -4.69
C LEU A 7 -12.55 -22.08 -5.43
N ALA A 8 -12.86 -23.15 -4.70
CA ALA A 8 -13.25 -24.44 -5.28
C ALA A 8 -14.60 -24.38 -6.01
N GLY A 9 -15.47 -23.42 -5.65
CA GLY A 9 -16.75 -23.18 -6.32
C GLY A 9 -16.64 -22.42 -7.64
N MET A 10 -15.63 -21.57 -7.83
CA MET A 10 -15.46 -20.77 -9.07
C MET A 10 -15.41 -21.61 -10.35
N PRO A 11 -14.71 -22.75 -10.42
CA PRO A 11 -14.67 -23.56 -11.63
C PRO A 11 -15.95 -24.37 -11.88
N LEU A 12 -16.89 -24.44 -10.92
CA LEU A 12 -18.13 -25.21 -11.05
C LEU A 12 -19.26 -24.46 -11.78
N THR A 13 -19.07 -23.19 -12.10
CA THR A 13 -20.11 -22.35 -12.68
C THR A 13 -19.61 -21.54 -13.86
N HIS A 14 -20.46 -21.42 -14.88
CA HIS A 14 -20.30 -20.46 -15.98
C HIS A 14 -21.23 -19.25 -15.84
N ALA A 15 -22.12 -19.24 -14.84
CA ALA A 15 -23.03 -18.14 -14.60
C ALA A 15 -22.26 -16.95 -13.98
N ALA A 16 -22.15 -15.85 -14.73
CA ALA A 16 -21.37 -14.68 -14.33
C ALA A 16 -21.77 -14.13 -12.96
N ALA A 17 -23.07 -14.07 -12.64
CA ALA A 17 -23.55 -13.59 -11.35
C ALA A 17 -23.05 -14.45 -10.17
N VAL A 18 -23.11 -15.78 -10.31
CA VAL A 18 -22.62 -16.71 -9.26
C VAL A 18 -21.12 -16.59 -9.11
N TRP A 19 -20.38 -16.49 -10.23
CA TRP A 19 -18.94 -16.33 -10.21
C TRP A 19 -18.51 -15.02 -9.52
N LEU A 20 -19.22 -13.91 -9.78
CA LEU A 20 -19.00 -12.63 -9.12
C LEU A 20 -19.31 -12.68 -7.61
N LEU A 21 -20.38 -13.37 -7.21
CA LEU A 21 -20.70 -13.56 -5.79
C LEU A 21 -19.61 -14.37 -5.06
N LEU A 22 -19.09 -15.42 -5.69
CA LEU A 22 -17.97 -16.21 -5.15
C LEU A 22 -16.69 -15.36 -5.02
N ARG A 23 -16.39 -14.53 -6.02
CA ARG A 23 -15.27 -13.58 -5.98
C ARG A 23 -15.44 -12.53 -4.88
N LEU A 24 -16.65 -11.98 -4.72
CA LEU A 24 -16.96 -11.04 -3.65
C LEU A 24 -16.76 -11.70 -2.28
N CYS A 25 -17.27 -12.90 -2.08
CA CYS A 25 -17.09 -13.67 -0.85
C CYS A 25 -15.61 -13.92 -0.56
N ALA A 26 -14.86 -14.40 -1.56
CA ALA A 26 -13.42 -14.62 -1.43
C ALA A 26 -12.66 -13.33 -1.06
N GLY A 27 -13.03 -12.19 -1.67
CA GLY A 27 -12.45 -10.88 -1.37
C GLY A 27 -12.76 -10.38 0.04
N VAL A 28 -14.00 -10.50 0.49
CA VAL A 28 -14.41 -10.10 1.86
C VAL A 28 -13.68 -10.96 2.90
N VAL A 29 -13.66 -12.28 2.71
CA VAL A 29 -13.02 -13.20 3.64
C VAL A 29 -11.50 -12.99 3.67
N SER A 30 -10.86 -12.80 2.52
CA SER A 30 -9.41 -12.53 2.48
C SER A 30 -9.05 -11.20 3.12
N ALA A 31 -9.86 -10.16 2.95
CA ALA A 31 -9.67 -8.88 3.62
C ALA A 31 -9.74 -9.00 5.14
N VAL A 32 -10.73 -9.73 5.67
CA VAL A 32 -10.86 -9.99 7.11
C VAL A 32 -9.65 -10.77 7.65
N ILE A 33 -9.24 -11.85 6.97
CA ILE A 33 -8.06 -12.64 7.33
C ILE A 33 -6.81 -11.74 7.36
N PHE A 34 -6.62 -10.92 6.33
CA PHE A 34 -5.46 -10.03 6.22
C PHE A 34 -5.43 -9.00 7.37
N VAL A 35 -6.55 -8.34 7.65
CA VAL A 35 -6.64 -7.34 8.74
C VAL A 35 -6.34 -7.97 10.10
N ILE A 36 -6.89 -9.15 10.38
CA ILE A 36 -6.63 -9.87 11.64
C ILE A 36 -5.15 -10.28 11.74
N ALA A 37 -4.61 -10.88 10.68
CA ALA A 37 -3.21 -11.32 10.64
C ALA A 37 -2.24 -10.15 10.81
N VAL A 38 -2.44 -9.04 10.09
CA VAL A 38 -1.59 -7.85 10.19
C VAL A 38 -1.73 -7.19 11.56
N SER A 39 -2.94 -7.11 12.12
CA SER A 39 -3.14 -6.52 13.44
C SER A 39 -2.43 -7.32 14.54
N SER A 40 -2.54 -8.65 14.50
CA SER A 40 -1.83 -9.55 15.41
C SER A 40 -0.30 -9.46 15.21
N LEU A 41 0.17 -9.49 13.97
CA LEU A 41 1.59 -9.36 13.64
C LEU A 41 2.17 -8.05 14.20
N LEU A 42 1.50 -6.93 13.92
CA LEU A 42 1.97 -5.61 14.35
C LEU A 42 1.91 -5.49 15.87
N SER A 43 0.92 -6.07 16.56
CA SER A 43 0.89 -6.03 18.03
C SER A 43 2.06 -6.77 18.66
N HIS A 44 2.45 -7.93 18.13
CA HIS A 44 3.57 -8.72 18.63
C HIS A 44 4.94 -8.09 18.31
N LEU A 45 5.05 -7.41 17.18
CA LEU A 45 6.30 -6.80 16.73
C LEU A 45 6.42 -5.30 17.06
N ARG A 46 5.58 -4.78 17.96
CA ARG A 46 5.59 -3.35 18.35
C ARG A 46 6.92 -2.89 18.92
N ASP A 47 7.53 -3.71 19.78
CA ASP A 47 8.78 -3.37 20.46
C ASP A 47 10.02 -3.88 19.70
N HIS A 48 9.80 -4.44 18.51
CA HIS A 48 10.84 -5.01 17.67
C HIS A 48 11.26 -4.04 16.54
N PRO A 49 12.49 -4.19 16.02
CA PRO A 49 12.95 -3.38 14.89
C PRO A 49 12.00 -3.40 13.68
N ALA A 50 11.77 -2.23 13.06
CA ALA A 50 10.82 -2.04 11.98
C ALA A 50 11.02 -2.91 10.72
N HIS A 51 12.18 -3.55 10.55
CA HIS A 51 12.42 -4.48 9.45
C HIS A 51 11.71 -5.83 9.65
N LEU A 52 11.42 -6.24 10.89
CA LEU A 52 10.75 -7.52 11.18
C LEU A 52 9.29 -7.54 10.71
N PRO A 53 8.45 -6.52 10.99
CA PRO A 53 7.16 -6.39 10.33
C PRO A 53 7.28 -6.38 8.81
N GLY A 54 8.32 -5.73 8.28
CA GLY A 54 8.61 -5.69 6.84
C GLY A 54 8.82 -7.09 6.24
N TRP A 55 9.59 -7.96 6.90
CA TRP A 55 9.78 -9.34 6.46
C TRP A 55 8.50 -10.17 6.55
N ALA A 56 7.67 -9.94 7.55
CA ALA A 56 6.38 -10.62 7.66
C ALA A 56 5.41 -10.19 6.55
N PHE A 57 5.42 -8.91 6.12
CA PHE A 57 4.72 -8.50 4.89
C PHE A 57 5.30 -9.18 3.63
N GLY A 58 6.53 -9.68 3.67
CA GLY A 58 7.11 -10.55 2.64
C GLY A 58 6.32 -11.84 2.42
N GLY A 59 5.50 -12.27 3.37
CA GLY A 59 4.55 -13.37 3.20
C GLY A 59 3.54 -13.14 2.06
N VAL A 60 3.20 -11.88 1.77
CA VAL A 60 2.38 -11.52 0.59
C VAL A 60 3.14 -11.85 -0.70
N GLY A 61 4.42 -11.47 -0.78
CA GLY A 61 5.30 -11.81 -1.91
C GLY A 61 5.49 -13.32 -2.05
N ALA A 62 5.66 -14.05 -0.95
CA ALA A 62 5.74 -15.51 -0.96
C ALA A 62 4.46 -16.16 -1.49
N GLY A 63 3.28 -15.65 -1.12
CA GLY A 63 1.99 -16.11 -1.66
C GLY A 63 1.86 -15.87 -3.17
N ILE A 64 2.32 -14.72 -3.66
CA ILE A 64 2.38 -14.40 -5.10
C ILE A 64 3.32 -15.37 -5.82
N ALA A 65 4.53 -15.58 -5.29
CA ALA A 65 5.50 -16.49 -5.89
C ALA A 65 4.99 -17.93 -5.94
N LEU A 66 4.40 -18.41 -4.84
CA LEU A 66 3.87 -19.76 -4.71
C LEU A 66 2.67 -20.00 -5.63
N SER A 67 1.71 -19.06 -5.68
CA SER A 67 0.57 -19.16 -6.61
C SER A 67 1.00 -19.09 -8.07
N GLY A 68 1.94 -18.21 -8.42
CA GLY A 68 2.55 -18.17 -9.75
C GLY A 68 3.25 -19.47 -10.12
N SER A 69 3.97 -20.07 -9.18
CA SER A 69 4.71 -21.33 -9.39
C SER A 69 3.75 -22.51 -9.59
N LEU A 70 2.65 -22.53 -8.83
CA LEU A 70 1.58 -23.51 -9.00
C LEU A 70 0.97 -23.44 -10.41
N VAL A 71 0.59 -22.24 -10.86
CA VAL A 71 0.03 -22.05 -12.21
C VAL A 71 1.07 -22.39 -13.29
N LEU A 72 2.33 -22.00 -13.09
CA LEU A 72 3.42 -22.31 -14.02
C LEU A 72 3.63 -23.83 -14.17
N ALA A 73 3.54 -24.60 -13.08
CA ALA A 73 3.67 -26.06 -13.11
C ALA A 73 2.46 -26.75 -13.75
N LEU A 74 1.25 -26.20 -13.55
CA LEU A 74 0.01 -26.78 -14.07
C LEU A 74 -0.25 -26.43 -15.54
N ARG A 75 0.35 -25.37 -16.09
CA ARG A 75 -0.03 -24.82 -17.39
C ARG A 75 0.03 -25.81 -18.57
N THR A 76 0.88 -26.83 -18.51
CA THR A 76 1.06 -27.81 -19.59
C THR A 76 0.20 -29.05 -19.46
N ILE A 77 -0.45 -29.25 -18.30
CA ILE A 77 -1.14 -30.51 -17.96
C ILE A 77 -2.55 -30.31 -17.42
N ALA A 78 -2.95 -29.08 -17.11
CA ALA A 78 -4.21 -28.74 -16.48
C ALA A 78 -4.88 -27.56 -17.18
N ASP A 79 -6.20 -27.57 -17.19
CA ASP A 79 -7.02 -26.46 -17.66
C ASP A 79 -7.19 -25.39 -16.56
N TRP A 80 -7.94 -24.35 -16.89
CA TRP A 80 -8.23 -23.25 -15.96
C TRP A 80 -9.02 -23.72 -14.72
N GLN A 81 -9.83 -24.78 -14.82
CA GLN A 81 -10.63 -25.30 -13.71
C GLN A 81 -9.73 -26.01 -12.69
N ALA A 82 -8.83 -26.87 -13.18
CA ALA A 82 -7.83 -27.54 -12.35
C ALA A 82 -6.92 -26.53 -11.64
N ALA A 83 -6.55 -25.42 -12.28
CA ALA A 83 -5.80 -24.35 -11.62
C ALA A 83 -6.55 -23.73 -10.41
N TRP A 84 -7.87 -23.53 -10.51
CA TRP A 84 -8.68 -23.06 -9.37
C TRP A 84 -8.78 -24.08 -8.24
N TRP A 85 -9.00 -25.35 -8.56
CA TRP A 85 -9.05 -26.41 -7.54
C TRP A 85 -7.70 -26.59 -6.85
N ALA A 86 -6.60 -26.54 -7.60
CA ALA A 86 -5.26 -26.58 -7.02
C ALA A 86 -5.01 -25.38 -6.10
N ALA A 87 -5.43 -24.17 -6.51
CA ALA A 87 -5.33 -22.98 -5.67
C ALA A 87 -6.19 -23.09 -4.39
N ALA A 88 -7.39 -23.68 -4.49
CA ALA A 88 -8.24 -23.96 -3.34
C ALA A 88 -7.60 -24.96 -2.37
N GLY A 89 -7.04 -26.05 -2.89
CA GLY A 89 -6.31 -27.06 -2.12
C GLY A 89 -5.08 -26.48 -1.43
N LEU A 90 -4.29 -25.68 -2.14
CA LEU A 90 -3.14 -24.96 -1.57
C LEU A 90 -3.57 -23.98 -0.48
N SER A 91 -4.64 -23.22 -0.70
CA SER A 91 -5.19 -22.30 0.31
C SER A 91 -5.64 -23.04 1.58
N ALA A 92 -6.30 -24.20 1.42
CA ALA A 92 -6.70 -25.04 2.54
C ALA A 92 -5.48 -25.60 3.30
N LEU A 93 -4.46 -26.08 2.57
CA LEU A 93 -3.22 -26.59 3.14
C LEU A 93 -2.49 -25.53 3.96
N LEU A 94 -2.32 -24.32 3.42
CA LEU A 94 -1.69 -23.20 4.11
C LEU A 94 -2.51 -22.67 5.29
N ALA A 95 -3.81 -22.95 5.33
CA ALA A 95 -4.66 -22.62 6.47
C ALA A 95 -4.55 -23.64 7.61
N LEU A 96 -4.01 -24.85 7.39
CA LEU A 96 -3.87 -25.86 8.46
C LEU A 96 -2.96 -25.39 9.60
N PRO A 97 -1.75 -24.85 9.36
CA PRO A 97 -0.92 -24.30 10.44
C PRO A 97 -1.65 -23.23 11.24
N ALA A 98 -2.46 -22.40 10.55
CA ALA A 98 -3.22 -21.33 11.18
C ALA A 98 -4.24 -21.83 12.23
N TRP A 99 -4.70 -23.07 12.11
CA TRP A 99 -5.64 -23.67 13.05
C TRP A 99 -5.02 -24.03 14.41
N PHE A 100 -3.69 -24.17 14.44
CA PHE A 100 -2.94 -24.46 15.65
C PHE A 100 -2.41 -23.20 16.33
N LEU A 101 -2.57 -22.02 15.71
CA LEU A 101 -2.30 -20.76 16.40
C LEU A 101 -3.34 -20.57 17.50
N ARG A 102 -2.86 -20.30 18.70
CA ARG A 102 -3.74 -20.01 19.84
C ARG A 102 -4.34 -18.62 19.66
N PRO A 103 -5.65 -18.42 19.93
CA PRO A 103 -6.22 -17.09 20.01
C PRO A 103 -5.51 -16.33 21.13
N GLU A 104 -4.70 -15.34 20.74
CA GLU A 104 -4.11 -14.41 21.70
C GLU A 104 -5.25 -13.59 22.33
N PRO A 105 -5.16 -13.21 23.62
CA PRO A 105 -6.08 -12.25 24.19
C PRO A 105 -6.13 -11.04 23.26
N ALA A 106 -7.34 -10.62 22.88
CA ALA A 106 -7.52 -9.44 22.04
C ALA A 106 -6.64 -8.34 22.64
N PRO A 107 -5.67 -7.77 21.89
CA PRO A 107 -4.88 -6.67 22.41
C PRO A 107 -5.88 -5.68 22.95
N ALA A 108 -5.76 -5.34 24.25
CA ALA A 108 -6.69 -4.47 24.94
C ALA A 108 -7.02 -3.40 23.94
N SER A 109 -8.28 -3.41 23.48
CA SER A 109 -8.67 -2.52 22.40
C SER A 109 -8.08 -1.19 22.82
N VAL A 110 -7.29 -0.55 21.95
CA VAL A 110 -7.30 0.90 22.03
C VAL A 110 -8.72 1.22 21.60
N SER A 111 -9.66 1.00 22.52
CA SER A 111 -10.83 1.80 22.66
C SER A 111 -10.21 3.18 22.62
N ALA A 112 -10.30 3.78 21.44
CA ALA A 112 -10.57 5.19 21.39
C ALA A 112 -11.93 5.38 22.09
N THR A 113 -12.01 5.05 23.38
CA THR A 113 -12.80 5.80 24.33
C THR A 113 -12.21 7.19 24.14
N PRO A 114 -12.93 8.12 23.51
CA PRO A 114 -12.47 9.49 23.54
C PRO A 114 -12.38 9.79 25.03
N ALA A 115 -11.17 10.07 25.54
CA ALA A 115 -11.06 10.66 26.85
C ALA A 115 -12.02 11.87 26.84
N PRO A 116 -13.02 11.93 27.73
CA PRO A 116 -13.90 13.08 27.79
C PRO A 116 -13.02 14.27 28.17
N GLY A 117 -12.74 15.15 27.20
CA GLY A 117 -11.90 16.34 27.42
C GLY A 117 -10.61 16.43 26.61
N ALA A 118 -10.21 15.42 25.82
CA ALA A 118 -9.19 15.63 24.80
C ALA A 118 -9.84 16.38 23.63
N GLU A 119 -9.80 17.70 23.65
CA GLU A 119 -10.12 18.53 22.49
C GLU A 119 -9.43 17.91 21.27
N ARG A 120 -10.25 17.39 20.35
CA ARG A 120 -9.80 16.86 19.07
C ARG A 120 -9.12 18.03 18.36
N GLN A 121 -7.80 18.11 18.48
CA GLN A 121 -6.99 18.95 17.60
C GLN A 121 -7.15 18.37 16.20
N ALA A 122 -8.23 18.78 15.53
CA ALA A 122 -8.36 18.67 14.10
C ALA A 122 -7.07 19.26 13.53
N GLY A 123 -6.29 18.42 12.83
CA GLY A 123 -5.00 18.84 12.30
C GLY A 123 -5.15 20.18 11.59
N GLY A 124 -4.28 21.15 11.87
CA GLY A 124 -4.42 22.49 11.30
C GLY A 124 -4.43 22.46 9.75
N PRO A 125 -4.69 23.60 9.09
CA PRO A 125 -4.77 23.70 7.62
C PRO A 125 -3.56 23.08 6.88
N ARG A 126 -2.39 23.08 7.52
CA ARG A 126 -1.15 22.47 7.02
C ARG A 126 -1.17 20.94 7.00
N THR A 127 -1.85 20.28 7.94
CA THR A 127 -1.99 18.80 7.95
C THR A 127 -2.97 18.34 6.89
N HIS A 128 -4.02 19.13 6.62
CA HIS A 128 -5.00 18.85 5.56
C HIS A 128 -4.35 18.77 4.17
N ARG A 129 -3.53 19.77 3.78
CA ARG A 129 -2.83 19.74 2.48
C ARG A 129 -1.94 18.51 2.29
N TRP A 130 -1.31 18.04 3.37
CA TRP A 130 -0.43 16.87 3.31
C TRP A 130 -1.22 15.59 3.17
N PHE A 131 -2.32 15.49 3.92
CA PHE A 131 -3.18 14.34 3.83
C PHE A 131 -3.88 14.26 2.47
N THR A 132 -4.35 15.38 1.90
CA THR A 132 -4.99 15.37 0.58
C THR A 132 -4.02 15.00 -0.53
N ALA A 133 -2.78 15.51 -0.51
CA ALA A 133 -1.75 15.13 -1.48
C ALA A 133 -1.38 13.63 -1.35
N LEU A 134 -1.28 13.11 -0.13
CA LEU A 134 -1.01 11.69 0.11
C LEU A 134 -2.18 10.82 -0.36
N LEU A 135 -3.42 11.23 -0.08
CA LEU A 135 -4.62 10.53 -0.52
C LEU A 135 -4.73 10.51 -2.05
N ALA A 136 -4.46 11.64 -2.71
CA ALA A 136 -4.42 11.72 -4.17
C ALA A 136 -3.33 10.83 -4.76
N SER A 137 -2.10 10.91 -4.23
CA SER A 137 -0.98 10.05 -4.62
C SER A 137 -1.34 8.57 -4.49
N TYR A 138 -1.84 8.15 -3.33
CA TYR A 138 -2.13 6.74 -3.07
C TYR A 138 -3.35 6.24 -3.86
N THR A 139 -4.36 7.07 -4.10
CA THR A 139 -5.49 6.74 -4.98
C THR A 139 -5.02 6.53 -6.43
N LEU A 140 -4.18 7.44 -6.95
CA LEU A 140 -3.60 7.31 -8.28
C LEU A 140 -2.72 6.07 -8.39
N GLU A 141 -1.91 5.78 -7.37
CA GLU A 141 -1.14 4.54 -7.37
C GLU A 141 -2.05 3.31 -7.43
N GLY A 142 -3.18 3.28 -6.70
CA GLY A 142 -4.17 2.20 -6.83
C GLY A 142 -4.70 1.99 -8.25
N VAL A 143 -4.93 3.08 -8.99
CA VAL A 143 -5.33 3.04 -10.41
C VAL A 143 -4.21 2.42 -11.27
N GLY A 144 -2.98 2.94 -11.17
CA GLY A 144 -1.88 2.47 -12.00
C GLY A 144 -1.42 1.05 -11.64
N TYR A 145 -1.37 0.73 -10.35
CA TYR A 145 -1.02 -0.58 -9.82
C TYR A 145 -1.95 -1.66 -10.34
N ILE A 146 -3.28 -1.46 -10.27
CA ILE A 146 -4.20 -2.54 -10.66
C ILE A 146 -4.14 -2.82 -12.15
N ILE A 147 -3.94 -1.79 -12.97
CA ILE A 147 -3.78 -1.93 -14.43
C ILE A 147 -2.51 -2.74 -14.70
N ALA A 148 -1.39 -2.36 -14.09
CA ALA A 148 -0.14 -3.10 -14.21
C ALA A 148 -0.26 -4.54 -13.68
N GLY A 149 -0.75 -4.74 -12.46
CA GLY A 149 -0.91 -6.05 -11.83
C GLY A 149 -1.84 -7.00 -12.61
N THR A 150 -2.78 -6.46 -13.38
CA THR A 150 -3.70 -7.26 -14.21
C THR A 150 -3.13 -7.55 -15.59
N PHE A 151 -2.55 -6.55 -16.25
CA PHE A 151 -2.22 -6.65 -17.68
C PHE A 151 -0.73 -6.87 -17.97
N LEU A 152 0.17 -6.67 -17.01
CA LEU A 152 1.60 -6.84 -17.21
C LEU A 152 1.95 -8.27 -17.61
N VAL A 153 1.47 -9.27 -16.86
CA VAL A 153 1.73 -10.69 -17.16
C VAL A 153 1.16 -11.08 -18.53
N ALA A 154 -0.06 -10.63 -18.83
CA ALA A 154 -0.71 -10.89 -20.10
C ALA A 154 0.04 -10.24 -21.28
N ALA A 155 0.58 -9.03 -21.09
CA ALA A 155 1.42 -8.37 -22.08
C ALA A 155 2.71 -9.14 -22.36
N ILE A 156 3.37 -9.62 -21.29
CA ILE A 156 4.60 -10.41 -21.39
C ILE A 156 4.35 -11.73 -22.11
N GLU A 157 3.24 -12.40 -21.81
CA GLU A 157 2.84 -13.66 -22.44
C GLU A 157 2.48 -13.47 -23.92
N GLN A 158 1.89 -12.34 -24.30
CA GLN A 158 1.58 -12.04 -25.70
C GLN A 158 2.84 -11.82 -26.54
N SER A 159 3.91 -11.26 -25.96
CA SER A 159 5.13 -10.88 -26.69
C SER A 159 6.31 -11.86 -26.52
N SER A 160 6.15 -12.92 -25.73
CA SER A 160 7.24 -13.83 -25.34
C SER A 160 6.77 -15.29 -25.29
N PRO A 161 7.68 -16.28 -25.37
CA PRO A 161 7.35 -17.68 -25.10
C PRO A 161 6.51 -17.86 -23.82
N GLY A 162 5.43 -18.63 -23.88
CA GLY A 162 4.40 -18.67 -22.82
C GLY A 162 4.86 -19.08 -21.41
N TRP A 163 6.06 -19.67 -21.25
CA TRP A 163 6.63 -19.93 -19.91
C TRP A 163 7.08 -18.65 -19.19
N ILE A 164 7.38 -17.59 -19.93
CA ILE A 164 7.90 -16.33 -19.41
C ILE A 164 6.79 -15.52 -18.74
N GLY A 165 5.54 -15.60 -19.21
CA GLY A 165 4.39 -14.95 -18.58
C GLY A 165 4.18 -15.41 -17.14
N SER A 166 3.87 -16.70 -16.94
CA SER A 166 3.71 -17.26 -15.58
C SER A 166 4.99 -17.14 -14.74
N GLY A 167 6.17 -17.26 -15.37
CA GLY A 167 7.45 -17.04 -14.71
C GLY A 167 7.66 -15.60 -14.23
N ALA A 168 7.14 -14.60 -14.95
CA ALA A 168 7.22 -13.20 -14.56
C ALA A 168 6.42 -12.95 -13.27
N TRP A 169 5.26 -13.58 -13.09
CA TRP A 169 4.51 -13.46 -11.83
C TRP A 169 5.22 -14.07 -10.64
N VAL A 170 5.92 -15.21 -10.84
CA VAL A 170 6.81 -15.77 -9.81
C VAL A 170 7.90 -14.77 -9.44
N LEU A 171 8.51 -14.13 -10.44
CA LEU A 171 9.56 -13.13 -10.24
C LEU A 171 9.05 -11.88 -9.51
N VAL A 172 7.84 -11.40 -9.83
CA VAL A 172 7.15 -10.33 -9.07
C VAL A 172 7.05 -10.73 -7.59
N GLY A 173 6.60 -11.95 -7.30
CA GLY A 173 6.47 -12.45 -5.93
C GLY A 173 7.81 -12.53 -5.21
N LEU A 174 8.84 -13.08 -5.85
CA LEU A 174 10.20 -13.17 -5.27
C LEU A 174 10.79 -11.80 -4.98
N ALA A 175 10.61 -10.83 -5.87
CA ALA A 175 11.03 -9.44 -5.65
C ALA A 175 10.22 -8.74 -4.55
N ALA A 176 8.96 -9.13 -4.35
CA ALA A 176 8.09 -8.59 -3.33
C ALA A 176 8.40 -9.10 -1.91
N ILE A 177 9.03 -10.27 -1.75
CA ILE A 177 9.41 -10.83 -0.45
C ILE A 177 10.28 -9.86 0.37
N PRO A 178 11.43 -9.37 -0.14
CA PRO A 178 12.27 -8.44 0.63
C PRO A 178 11.78 -6.99 0.55
N SER A 179 10.82 -6.67 -0.34
CA SER A 179 10.42 -5.29 -0.66
C SER A 179 10.10 -4.46 0.58
N SER A 180 9.12 -4.89 1.38
CA SER A 180 8.67 -4.15 2.55
C SER A 180 9.77 -3.99 3.61
N ALA A 181 10.60 -5.01 3.81
CA ALA A 181 11.75 -4.94 4.72
C ALA A 181 12.80 -3.94 4.23
N LEU A 182 13.09 -3.95 2.92
CA LEU A 182 14.02 -3.03 2.28
C LEU A 182 13.56 -1.58 2.45
N TRP A 183 12.31 -1.27 2.08
CA TRP A 183 11.74 0.08 2.19
C TRP A 183 11.60 0.56 3.64
N ALA A 184 11.23 -0.33 4.57
CA ALA A 184 11.23 -0.02 6.00
C ALA A 184 12.64 0.27 6.54
N GLY A 185 13.65 -0.48 6.08
CA GLY A 185 15.06 -0.28 6.40
C GLY A 185 15.59 1.05 5.87
N LEU A 186 15.32 1.36 4.60
CA LEU A 186 15.60 2.65 3.97
C LEU A 186 14.94 3.81 4.75
N GLY A 187 13.72 3.58 5.28
CA GLY A 187 12.96 4.54 6.09
C GLY A 187 13.64 4.99 7.39
N ARG A 188 14.71 4.31 7.82
CA ARG A 188 15.54 4.74 8.96
C ARG A 188 16.52 5.86 8.61
N ARG A 189 16.92 5.97 7.33
CA ARG A 189 17.94 6.91 6.86
C ARG A 189 17.36 8.04 6.03
N TRP A 190 16.27 7.78 5.31
CA TRP A 190 15.61 8.76 4.44
C TRP A 190 14.20 9.07 4.90
N SER A 191 13.70 10.24 4.51
CA SER A 191 12.33 10.64 4.82
C SER A 191 11.31 9.83 4.02
N ARG A 192 10.19 9.46 4.67
CA ARG A 192 9.12 8.66 4.05
C ARG A 192 8.59 9.25 2.74
N PRO A 193 8.34 10.58 2.60
CA PRO A 193 7.91 11.16 1.33
C PRO A 193 8.94 11.01 0.20
N SER A 194 10.24 11.11 0.52
CA SER A 194 11.31 10.91 -0.47
C SER A 194 11.37 9.46 -0.94
N LEU A 195 11.22 8.50 -0.02
CA LEU A 195 11.17 7.08 -0.37
C LEU A 195 9.92 6.73 -1.16
N LEU A 196 8.77 7.31 -0.82
CA LEU A 196 7.53 7.12 -1.57
C LEU A 196 7.67 7.61 -3.01
N LEU A 197 8.24 8.81 -3.20
CA LEU A 197 8.57 9.36 -4.53
C LEU A 197 9.46 8.41 -5.33
N VAL A 198 10.55 7.93 -4.73
CA VAL A 198 11.51 7.04 -5.41
C VAL A 198 10.85 5.71 -5.74
N ALA A 199 10.10 5.11 -4.81
CA ALA A 199 9.42 3.84 -5.04
C ALA A 199 8.39 3.94 -6.17
N LEU A 200 7.58 5.00 -6.19
CA LEU A 200 6.62 5.27 -7.27
C LEU A 200 7.31 5.53 -8.61
N GLY A 201 8.43 6.28 -8.62
CA GLY A 201 9.21 6.52 -9.83
C GLY A 201 9.79 5.22 -10.41
N VAL A 202 10.39 4.38 -9.55
CA VAL A 202 10.91 3.06 -9.94
C VAL A 202 9.78 2.17 -10.46
N GLN A 203 8.61 2.18 -9.80
CA GLN A 203 7.44 1.42 -10.22
C GLN A 203 6.93 1.88 -11.59
N ALA A 204 6.82 3.20 -11.82
CA ALA A 204 6.38 3.76 -13.10
C ALA A 204 7.32 3.36 -14.25
N VAL A 205 8.64 3.44 -14.03
CA VAL A 205 9.64 2.95 -15.00
C VAL A 205 9.46 1.46 -15.25
N GLY A 206 9.33 0.67 -14.19
CA GLY A 206 9.06 -0.77 -14.28
C GLY A 206 7.86 -1.08 -15.16
N ILE A 207 6.73 -0.40 -14.94
CA ILE A 207 5.50 -0.61 -15.71
C ILE A 207 5.66 -0.18 -17.18
N ALA A 208 6.42 0.88 -17.47
CA ALA A 208 6.62 1.39 -18.82
C ALA A 208 7.55 0.52 -19.68
N LEU A 209 8.50 -0.20 -19.07
CA LEU A 209 9.56 -0.92 -19.79
C LEU A 209 9.05 -1.87 -20.90
N PRO A 210 8.09 -2.78 -20.66
CA PRO A 210 7.63 -3.71 -21.68
C PRO A 210 6.89 -3.01 -22.82
N ALA A 211 6.28 -1.87 -22.51
CA ALA A 211 5.57 -1.07 -23.51
C ALA A 211 6.54 -0.29 -24.41
N LEU A 212 7.60 0.30 -23.84
CA LEU A 212 8.51 1.17 -24.58
C LEU A 212 9.64 0.44 -25.29
N ILE A 213 10.20 -0.61 -24.65
CA ILE A 213 11.38 -1.33 -25.15
C ILE A 213 10.99 -2.68 -25.74
N GLY A 214 10.04 -3.37 -25.09
CA GLY A 214 9.65 -4.73 -25.45
C GLY A 214 10.74 -5.78 -25.19
N GLY A 215 10.42 -7.04 -25.52
CA GLY A 215 11.33 -8.17 -25.35
C GLY A 215 11.42 -8.73 -23.92
N VAL A 216 12.05 -9.90 -23.81
CA VAL A 216 12.11 -10.69 -22.57
C VAL A 216 12.86 -9.97 -21.45
N ALA A 217 13.96 -9.28 -21.78
CA ALA A 217 14.73 -8.55 -20.77
C ALA A 217 13.89 -7.43 -20.12
N ALA A 218 13.22 -6.61 -20.94
CA ALA A 218 12.35 -5.54 -20.43
C ALA A 218 11.19 -6.09 -19.60
N ALA A 219 10.60 -7.23 -20.02
CA ALA A 219 9.56 -7.94 -19.28
C ALA A 219 10.02 -8.43 -17.89
N LEU A 220 11.17 -9.09 -17.81
CA LEU A 220 11.71 -9.60 -16.55
C LEU A 220 12.15 -8.46 -15.63
N THR A 221 12.80 -7.42 -16.18
CA THR A 221 13.14 -6.22 -15.41
C THR A 221 11.89 -5.52 -14.89
N SER A 222 10.84 -5.41 -15.71
CA SER A 222 9.54 -4.87 -15.29
C SER A 222 8.94 -5.63 -14.12
N ALA A 223 8.91 -6.97 -14.19
CA ALA A 223 8.42 -7.83 -13.12
C ALA A 223 9.19 -7.61 -11.80
N VAL A 224 10.52 -7.53 -11.85
CA VAL A 224 11.34 -7.27 -10.66
C VAL A 224 11.06 -5.88 -10.09
N LEU A 225 11.07 -4.83 -10.92
CA LEU A 225 10.86 -3.46 -10.45
C LEU A 225 9.46 -3.26 -9.87
N PHE A 226 8.44 -3.83 -10.51
CA PHE A 226 7.07 -3.80 -10.02
C PHE A 226 6.93 -4.55 -8.69
N GLY A 227 7.44 -5.78 -8.61
CA GLY A 227 7.41 -6.60 -7.39
C GLY A 227 8.18 -5.96 -6.23
N ALA A 228 9.35 -5.37 -6.51
CA ALA A 228 10.17 -4.70 -5.51
C ALA A 228 9.55 -3.42 -4.94
N THR A 229 8.51 -2.86 -5.55
CA THR A 229 7.96 -1.53 -5.18
C THR A 229 6.56 -1.56 -4.58
N PHE A 230 5.61 -2.31 -5.13
CA PHE A 230 4.19 -2.08 -4.80
C PHE A 230 3.83 -2.27 -3.31
N ILE A 231 4.37 -3.30 -2.63
CA ILE A 231 4.15 -3.48 -1.19
C ILE A 231 4.88 -2.40 -0.40
N GLY A 232 6.09 -2.03 -0.83
CA GLY A 232 6.85 -0.91 -0.29
C GLY A 232 6.10 0.40 -0.33
N VAL A 233 5.50 0.74 -1.47
CA VAL A 233 4.66 1.93 -1.64
C VAL A 233 3.48 1.92 -0.68
N SER A 234 2.74 0.80 -0.61
CA SER A 234 1.61 0.63 0.30
C SER A 234 1.99 0.84 1.77
N THR A 235 3.09 0.22 2.20
CA THR A 235 3.59 0.34 3.58
C THR A 235 4.07 1.76 3.91
N LEU A 236 4.82 2.40 2.99
CA LEU A 236 5.28 3.78 3.14
C LEU A 236 4.12 4.78 3.18
N ALA A 237 3.12 4.63 2.31
CA ALA A 237 1.96 5.51 2.23
C ALA A 237 1.12 5.42 3.52
N LEU A 238 0.79 4.22 3.98
CA LEU A 238 0.03 4.01 5.22
C LEU A 238 0.80 4.51 6.45
N ALA A 239 2.11 4.25 6.53
CA ALA A 239 2.96 4.78 7.60
C ALA A 239 3.03 6.32 7.59
N THR A 240 3.06 6.92 6.40
CA THR A 240 3.02 8.39 6.23
C THR A 240 1.67 8.95 6.68
N GLY A 241 0.57 8.29 6.34
CA GLY A 241 -0.77 8.69 6.75
C GLY A 241 -0.96 8.63 8.27
N ALA A 242 -0.49 7.55 8.90
CA ALA A 242 -0.51 7.40 10.35
C ALA A 242 0.32 8.50 11.05
N HIS A 243 1.48 8.86 10.47
CA HIS A 243 2.35 9.93 10.99
C HIS A 243 1.70 11.30 10.98
N LEU A 244 0.87 11.60 9.97
CA LEU A 244 0.17 12.88 9.87
C LEU A 244 -0.93 13.06 10.93
N ARG A 245 -1.28 12.01 11.69
CA ARG A 245 -2.33 12.02 12.73
C ARG A 245 -3.69 12.55 12.23
N PHE A 246 -3.96 12.41 10.93
CA PHE A 246 -5.25 12.80 10.35
C PHE A 246 -6.35 11.83 10.84
N PRO A 247 -7.55 12.32 11.21
CA PRO A 247 -8.62 11.44 11.67
C PRO A 247 -8.93 10.35 10.64
N ARG A 248 -8.90 9.08 11.05
CA ARG A 248 -9.15 7.91 10.19
C ARG A 248 -8.23 7.83 8.95
N ALA A 249 -7.00 8.36 9.04
CA ALA A 249 -6.05 8.42 7.93
C ALA A 249 -5.89 7.08 7.19
N VAL A 250 -5.60 6.00 7.93
CA VAL A 250 -5.39 4.66 7.36
C VAL A 250 -6.65 4.19 6.62
N ALA A 251 -7.84 4.33 7.22
CA ALA A 251 -9.08 3.90 6.60
C ALA A 251 -9.41 4.69 5.33
N LEU A 252 -9.21 6.01 5.34
CA LEU A 252 -9.42 6.87 4.17
C LEU A 252 -8.42 6.57 3.05
N LEU A 253 -7.15 6.34 3.38
CA LEU A 253 -6.13 5.93 2.40
C LEU A 253 -6.45 4.57 1.79
N THR A 254 -6.83 3.58 2.60
CA THR A 254 -7.27 2.27 2.10
C THR A 254 -8.49 2.41 1.19
N ALA A 255 -9.49 3.21 1.57
CA ALA A 255 -10.67 3.46 0.74
C ALA A 255 -10.31 4.14 -0.58
N GLY A 256 -9.46 5.17 -0.56
CA GLY A 256 -8.99 5.85 -1.78
C GLY A 256 -8.24 4.90 -2.71
N TYR A 257 -7.35 4.08 -2.17
CA TYR A 257 -6.65 3.04 -2.92
C TYR A 257 -7.63 2.04 -3.57
N SER A 258 -8.63 1.57 -2.82
CA SER A 258 -9.67 0.67 -3.35
C SER A 258 -10.52 1.33 -4.44
N VAL A 259 -10.87 2.62 -4.32
CA VAL A 259 -11.55 3.37 -5.38
C VAL A 259 -10.68 3.40 -6.64
N GLY A 260 -9.38 3.67 -6.48
CA GLY A 260 -8.43 3.62 -7.59
C GLY A 260 -8.41 2.25 -8.27
N GLN A 261 -8.39 1.16 -7.50
CA GLN A 261 -8.41 -0.19 -8.04
C GLN A 261 -9.69 -0.53 -8.82
N ILE A 262 -10.84 0.02 -8.42
CA ILE A 262 -12.11 -0.15 -9.15
C ILE A 262 -12.07 0.64 -10.46
N LEU A 263 -11.57 1.87 -10.42
CA LEU A 263 -11.50 2.74 -11.59
C LEU A 263 -10.50 2.27 -12.64
N GLY A 264 -9.38 1.68 -12.22
CA GLY A 264 -8.27 1.28 -13.10
C GLY A 264 -8.69 0.42 -14.30
N PRO A 265 -9.34 -0.74 -14.11
CA PRO A 265 -9.81 -1.56 -15.22
C PRO A 265 -10.82 -0.82 -16.10
N LEU A 266 -11.73 -0.04 -15.51
CA LEU A 266 -12.76 0.70 -16.26
C LEU A 266 -12.15 1.71 -17.23
N VAL A 267 -11.08 2.41 -16.82
CA VAL A 267 -10.37 3.36 -17.70
C VAL A 267 -9.42 2.65 -18.68
N ALA A 268 -8.91 1.47 -18.33
CA ALA A 268 -8.00 0.71 -19.18
C ALA A 268 -8.70 -0.12 -20.26
N THR A 269 -9.93 -0.63 -20.01
CA THR A 269 -10.65 -1.52 -20.93
C THR A 269 -10.73 -1.00 -22.37
N PRO A 270 -11.05 0.28 -22.65
CA PRO A 270 -11.10 0.79 -24.03
C PRO A 270 -9.76 0.69 -24.77
N LEU A 271 -8.65 0.68 -24.04
CA LEU A 271 -7.28 0.66 -24.57
C LEU A 271 -6.77 -0.75 -24.90
N LEU A 272 -7.53 -1.79 -24.55
CA LEU A 272 -7.12 -3.19 -24.74
C LEU A 272 -7.37 -3.73 -26.16
N ARG A 273 -8.05 -2.97 -27.03
CA ARG A 273 -8.48 -3.43 -28.36
C ARG A 273 -7.34 -3.92 -29.26
N HIS A 274 -6.16 -3.33 -29.12
CA HIS A 274 -4.98 -3.63 -29.95
C HIS A 274 -3.82 -4.21 -29.11
N GLY A 275 -4.14 -4.86 -27.98
CA GLY A 275 -3.17 -5.39 -27.04
C GLY A 275 -2.95 -4.50 -25.82
N TYR A 276 -1.93 -4.81 -25.03
CA TYR A 276 -1.75 -4.26 -23.69
C TYR A 276 -0.87 -3.01 -23.62
N HIS A 277 -0.24 -2.62 -24.73
CA HIS A 277 0.71 -1.51 -24.80
C HIS A 277 0.13 -0.20 -24.22
N GLN A 278 -1.04 0.23 -24.72
CA GLN A 278 -1.67 1.47 -24.27
C GLN A 278 -2.10 1.43 -22.80
N ALA A 279 -2.55 0.28 -22.31
CA ALA A 279 -2.91 0.10 -20.90
C ALA A 279 -1.68 0.21 -19.99
N LEU A 280 -0.54 -0.36 -20.37
CA LEU A 280 0.71 -0.22 -19.61
C LEU A 280 1.25 1.21 -19.60
N ILE A 281 1.16 1.94 -20.73
CA ILE A 281 1.52 3.36 -20.77
C ILE A 281 0.60 4.18 -19.87
N LEU A 282 -0.72 3.94 -19.90
CA LEU A 282 -1.67 4.60 -19.00
C LEU A 282 -1.29 4.33 -17.54
N ALA A 283 -1.04 3.07 -17.18
CA ALA A 283 -0.63 2.69 -15.84
C ALA A 283 0.65 3.43 -15.40
N ALA A 284 1.68 3.44 -16.24
CA ALA A 284 2.94 4.12 -15.94
C ALA A 284 2.76 5.63 -15.76
N VAL A 285 1.99 6.29 -16.62
CA VAL A 285 1.70 7.73 -16.51
C VAL A 285 0.93 8.04 -15.23
N VAL A 286 -0.04 7.21 -14.86
CA VAL A 286 -0.82 7.41 -13.64
C VAL A 286 0.03 7.18 -12.38
N VAL A 287 0.91 6.18 -12.35
CA VAL A 287 1.88 6.00 -11.25
C VAL A 287 2.89 7.15 -11.22
N LEU A 288 3.32 7.67 -12.37
CA LEU A 288 4.19 8.84 -12.42
C LEU A 288 3.48 10.09 -11.87
N ALA A 289 2.20 10.30 -12.18
CA ALA A 289 1.39 11.36 -11.59
C ALA A 289 1.24 11.19 -10.07
N SER A 290 1.11 9.94 -9.59
CA SER A 290 1.18 9.62 -8.17
C SER A 290 2.53 10.02 -7.55
N ALA A 291 3.65 9.77 -8.25
CA ALA A 291 4.98 10.17 -7.82
C ALA A 291 5.09 11.70 -7.71
N VAL A 292 4.54 12.45 -8.68
CA VAL A 292 4.50 13.92 -8.62
C VAL A 292 3.68 14.41 -7.42
N ALA A 293 2.53 13.80 -7.14
CA ALA A 293 1.75 14.12 -5.94
C ALA A 293 2.53 13.81 -4.64
N ALA A 294 3.31 12.71 -4.61
CA ALA A 294 4.22 12.41 -3.51
C ALA A 294 5.40 13.40 -3.41
N ALA A 295 5.86 13.97 -4.53
CA ALA A 295 6.88 15.03 -4.51
C ALA A 295 6.38 16.28 -3.79
N LEU A 296 5.10 16.64 -3.99
CA LEU A 296 4.49 17.77 -3.30
C LEU A 296 4.56 17.59 -1.79
N LEU A 297 4.39 16.36 -1.27
CA LEU A 297 4.53 16.02 0.15
C LEU A 297 5.86 16.47 0.76
N ARG A 298 6.92 16.62 -0.04
CA ARG A 298 8.25 17.02 0.44
C ARG A 298 8.32 18.50 0.84
N ILE A 299 7.41 19.35 0.40
CA ILE A 299 7.52 20.83 0.51
C ILE A 299 7.18 21.33 1.92
N GLY A 300 8.01 21.02 2.91
CA GLY A 300 7.77 21.37 4.31
C GLY A 300 7.00 20.28 5.08
N PHE A 301 7.32 19.02 4.78
CA PHE A 301 6.81 17.86 5.51
C PHE A 301 7.19 17.93 6.99
N PRO A 302 6.26 17.74 7.93
CA PRO A 302 6.57 17.75 9.35
C PRO A 302 7.30 16.46 9.75
N HIS A 303 8.63 16.51 9.79
CA HIS A 303 9.45 15.40 10.29
C HIS A 303 9.21 15.13 11.78
N HIS A 304 8.91 16.19 12.55
CA HIS A 304 8.55 16.11 13.95
C HIS A 304 7.15 16.69 14.14
N MET A 305 6.21 15.88 14.62
CA MET A 305 4.89 16.35 15.05
C MET A 305 4.97 16.67 16.54
N PRO A 306 4.52 17.86 17.00
CA PRO A 306 4.52 18.20 18.42
C PRO A 306 3.82 17.13 19.27
N ALA A 307 4.34 16.92 20.49
CA ALA A 307 3.70 16.04 21.45
C ALA A 307 2.26 16.53 21.73
N PRO A 308 1.29 15.62 21.91
CA PRO A 308 -0.06 16.01 22.32
C PRO A 308 0.05 16.80 23.65
N GLY A 309 -0.39 18.05 23.65
CA GLY A 309 -0.47 18.87 24.88
C GLY A 309 0.50 20.04 25.01
N HIS A 310 1.39 20.31 24.04
CA HIS A 310 2.12 21.58 24.06
C HIS A 310 1.27 22.69 23.42
N PRO A 311 0.77 23.68 24.18
CA PRO A 311 0.11 24.82 23.58
C PRO A 311 1.10 25.51 22.64
N VAL A 312 0.66 25.75 21.40
CA VAL A 312 1.37 26.63 20.49
C VAL A 312 1.37 28.00 21.17
N VAL A 313 2.50 28.37 21.77
CA VAL A 313 2.72 29.74 22.25
C VAL A 313 2.64 30.62 21.01
N ARG A 314 1.47 31.24 20.77
CA ARG A 314 1.41 32.41 19.92
C ARG A 314 2.35 33.41 20.58
N ALA A 315 3.45 33.74 19.90
CA ALA A 315 4.21 34.91 20.26
C ALA A 315 3.24 36.10 20.22
N GLU A 316 2.89 36.60 21.40
CA GLU A 316 2.20 37.88 21.54
C GLU A 316 3.07 38.93 20.85
N PRO A 317 2.50 39.82 20.03
CA PRO A 317 3.24 40.96 19.51
C PRO A 317 3.76 41.74 20.71
N ALA A 318 5.06 42.00 20.75
CA ALA A 318 5.70 42.76 21.80
C ALA A 318 4.95 44.08 22.01
N ALA A 319 4.18 44.16 23.10
CA ALA A 319 3.55 45.40 23.51
C ALA A 319 4.68 46.37 23.89
N ASP A 320 4.71 47.46 23.14
CA ASP A 320 5.59 48.60 23.21
C ASP A 320 5.72 49.13 24.65
N ARG A 321 6.79 48.73 25.36
CA ARG A 321 7.21 49.38 26.61
C ARG A 321 8.15 50.53 26.29
N ARG A 322 7.60 51.61 25.72
CA ARG A 322 8.23 52.94 25.71
C ARG A 322 7.18 54.01 25.93
N SER A 323 6.87 54.31 27.20
CA SER A 323 6.70 55.68 27.71
C SER A 323 6.13 55.67 29.13
N THR A 324 7.02 55.73 30.13
CA THR A 324 6.75 56.46 31.36
C THR A 324 8.07 57.05 31.83
N GLY A 325 8.26 58.33 31.49
CA GLY A 325 9.30 59.18 32.06
C GLY A 325 9.15 59.26 33.58
N LEU A 326 10.27 59.25 34.31
CA LEU A 326 10.90 60.47 34.84
C LEU A 326 10.01 61.24 35.83
N GLY A 327 10.35 61.12 37.11
CA GLY A 327 9.97 62.08 38.14
C GLY A 327 9.66 61.43 39.48
N THR A 328 10.67 61.31 40.35
CA THR A 328 10.70 61.83 41.74
C THR A 328 11.86 61.17 42.49
N ALA A 329 12.98 61.89 42.56
CA ALA A 329 13.94 61.76 43.65
C ALA A 329 13.80 63.06 44.47
N GLU A 330 13.37 62.96 45.73
CA GLU A 330 13.86 63.78 46.85
C GLU A 330 13.12 63.50 48.18
N ALA A 331 13.89 63.62 49.27
CA ALA A 331 13.52 63.62 50.70
C ALA A 331 13.15 62.25 51.31
N ARG A 332 13.70 61.81 52.44
CA ARG A 332 14.43 62.50 53.53
C ARG A 332 15.18 61.44 54.37
N ALA A 333 16.34 61.84 54.89
CA ALA A 333 16.95 61.24 56.07
C ALA A 333 16.05 61.45 57.30
N ASP A 334 15.85 60.40 58.09
CA ASP A 334 16.20 60.27 59.52
C ASP A 334 15.72 58.90 60.04
#